data_AF-A0A7J7R0I4-F1
#
_entry.id   AF-A0A7J7R0I4-F1
#
_cell.length_a   1.000
_cell.length_b   1.000
_cell.length_c   1.000
_cell.angle_alpha   90.00
_cell.angle_beta   90.00
_cell.angle_gamma   90.00
#
_symmetry.space_group_name_H-M   'P 1'
#
loop_
_entity.id
_entity.type
_entity.pdbx_description
1 polymer ?
#
loop_
_entity_poly.entity_id
_entity_poly.type
_entity_poly.pdbx_seq_one_letter_code
_entity_poly.pdbx_strand_id
1 'polypeptide(L)'
;MTSILSALLCLGLSLDQRTRVQEETLSKPTLWAEPASVIPYGSPVTLVCQGSLDAEKFYLYKERKRLLWNTQTRWEPMNRAKLSIKQMD
;
A
#
# COMPACT_ATOMS: atom_id res chain seq x y z
N MET A 1 19.01 43.70 20.71
CA MET A 1 17.93 42.77 21.16
C MET A 1 17.05 42.25 20.01
N THR A 2 17.32 42.64 18.75
CA THR A 2 16.55 42.23 17.56
C THR A 2 16.99 40.89 16.98
N SER A 3 18.27 40.51 17.17
CA SER A 3 18.85 39.29 16.60
C SER A 3 18.25 37.99 17.18
N ILE A 4 17.88 37.99 18.45
CA ILE A 4 17.31 36.81 19.13
C ILE A 4 15.87 36.59 18.66
N LEU A 5 15.10 37.67 18.49
CA LEU A 5 13.71 37.61 18.04
C LEU A 5 13.62 37.03 16.62
N SER A 6 14.49 37.46 15.70
CA SER A 6 14.55 36.90 14.34
C SER A 6 14.96 35.43 14.33
N ALA A 7 15.93 35.02 15.16
CA ALA A 7 16.35 33.62 15.25
C ALA A 7 15.21 32.72 15.79
N LEU A 8 14.47 33.18 16.81
CA LEU A 8 13.32 32.47 17.35
C LEU A 8 12.16 32.40 16.35
N LEU A 9 11.92 33.48 15.59
CA LEU A 9 10.90 33.49 14.53
C LEU A 9 11.24 32.48 13.42
N CYS A 10 12.49 32.46 12.97
CA CYS A 10 12.97 31.51 11.96
C CYS A 10 12.85 30.05 12.44
N LEU A 11 13.20 29.79 13.70
CA LEU A 11 13.05 28.46 14.30
C LEU A 11 11.56 28.05 14.40
N GLY A 12 10.69 28.97 14.81
CA GLY A 12 9.24 28.75 14.86
C GLY A 12 8.64 28.44 13.48
N LEU A 13 8.99 29.22 12.45
CA LEU A 13 8.53 29.00 11.08
C LEU A 13 9.08 27.72 10.46
N SER A 14 10.32 27.34 10.78
CA SER A 14 10.93 26.09 10.28
C SER A 14 10.35 24.85 10.95
N LEU A 15 10.00 24.94 12.24
CA LEU A 15 9.30 23.87 12.96
C LEU A 15 7.85 23.72 12.48
N ASP A 16 7.17 24.83 12.16
CA ASP A 16 5.81 24.85 11.59
C ASP A 16 5.75 24.27 10.16
N GLN A 17 6.79 24.48 9.35
CA GLN A 17 6.89 23.86 8.02
C GLN A 17 7.24 22.37 8.06
N ARG A 18 7.97 21.91 9.09
CA ARG A 18 8.38 20.50 9.20
C ARG A 18 7.24 19.56 9.61
N THR A 19 6.11 20.10 10.06
CA THR A 19 4.88 19.35 10.37
C THR A 19 3.85 19.38 9.26
N ARG A 20 4.09 20.11 8.15
CA ARG A 20 3.29 19.93 6.93
C ARG A 20 3.65 18.60 6.28
N VAL A 21 2.99 17.56 6.77
CA VAL A 21 2.49 16.45 5.96
C VAL A 21 3.56 15.88 5.01
N GLN A 22 4.63 15.33 5.57
CA GLN A 22 5.24 14.15 4.97
C GLN A 22 4.41 12.93 5.39
N GLU A 23 3.09 13.02 5.21
CA GLU A 23 2.32 11.83 4.93
C GLU A 23 2.76 11.48 3.52
N GLU A 24 3.88 10.76 3.40
CA GLU A 24 4.25 10.10 2.16
C GLU A 24 2.95 9.47 1.68
N THR A 25 2.37 10.05 0.63
CA THR A 25 1.03 9.73 0.21
C THR A 25 1.14 8.38 -0.47
N LEU A 26 1.24 7.33 0.35
CA LEU A 26 1.27 5.95 -0.08
C LEU A 26 -0.02 5.76 -0.84
N SER A 27 0.11 5.79 -2.16
CA SER A 27 -1.03 5.71 -3.05
C SER A 27 -1.78 4.43 -2.72
N LYS A 28 -3.08 4.57 -2.46
CA LYS A 28 -3.92 3.41 -2.17
C LYS A 28 -3.73 2.36 -3.27
N PRO A 29 -3.34 1.12 -2.94
CA PRO A 29 -3.19 0.09 -3.95
C PRO A 29 -4.55 -0.27 -4.55
N THR A 30 -4.54 -0.69 -5.81
CA THR A 30 -5.73 -1.18 -6.51
C THR A 30 -5.82 -2.69 -6.34
N LEU A 31 -6.99 -3.21 -5.96
CA LEU A 31 -7.26 -4.63 -5.80
C LEU A 31 -8.42 -5.04 -6.71
N TRP A 32 -8.23 -6.09 -7.50
CA TRP A 32 -9.28 -6.66 -8.35
C TRP A 32 -9.18 -8.19 -8.40
N ALA A 33 -10.16 -8.82 -9.05
CA ALA A 33 -10.26 -10.26 -9.18
C ALA A 33 -10.38 -10.65 -10.66
N GLU A 34 -9.63 -11.67 -11.04
CA GLU A 34 -9.67 -12.31 -12.36
C GLU A 34 -10.20 -13.75 -12.21
N PRO A 35 -11.15 -14.20 -13.04
CA PRO A 35 -11.71 -13.51 -14.20
C PRO A 35 -12.76 -12.43 -13.87
N ALA A 36 -13.37 -12.49 -12.69
CA ALA A 36 -14.39 -11.53 -12.24
C ALA A 36 -14.45 -11.48 -10.71
N SER A 37 -15.08 -10.44 -10.16
CA SER A 37 -15.35 -10.31 -8.72
C SER A 37 -16.48 -11.23 -8.24
N VAL A 38 -17.35 -11.65 -9.15
CA VAL A 38 -18.45 -12.58 -8.90
C VAL A 38 -18.24 -13.78 -9.80
N ILE A 39 -18.02 -14.94 -9.19
CA ILE A 39 -17.77 -16.21 -9.87
C ILE A 39 -18.60 -17.33 -9.22
N PRO A 40 -18.88 -18.44 -9.92
CA PRO A 40 -19.57 -19.58 -9.35
C PRO A 40 -18.78 -20.17 -8.17
N TYR A 41 -19.49 -20.71 -7.18
CA TYR A 41 -18.88 -21.41 -6.06
C TYR A 41 -17.98 -22.56 -6.54
N GLY A 42 -16.82 -22.70 -5.90
CA GLY A 42 -15.81 -23.70 -6.27
C GLY A 42 -14.98 -23.37 -7.52
N SER A 43 -15.26 -22.26 -8.22
CA SER A 43 -14.42 -21.83 -9.34
C SER A 43 -13.12 -21.16 -8.83
N PRO A 44 -11.98 -21.35 -9.53
CA PRO A 44 -10.75 -20.67 -9.16
C PRO A 44 -10.84 -19.17 -9.42
N VAL A 45 -10.21 -18.38 -8.55
CA VAL A 45 -10.09 -16.92 -8.71
C VAL A 45 -8.68 -16.46 -8.37
N THR A 46 -8.19 -15.48 -9.11
CA THR A 46 -6.93 -14.80 -8.81
C THR A 46 -7.21 -13.38 -8.35
N LEU A 47 -6.82 -13.06 -7.12
CA LEU A 47 -6.80 -11.69 -6.63
C LEU A 47 -5.50 -11.02 -7.08
N VAL A 48 -5.61 -9.83 -7.66
CA VAL A 48 -4.48 -9.05 -8.13
C VAL A 48 -4.44 -7.73 -7.37
N CYS A 49 -3.31 -7.44 -6.75
CA CYS A 49 -3.06 -6.19 -6.05
C CYS A 49 -1.98 -5.41 -6.79
N GLN A 50 -2.18 -4.12 -7.03
CA GLN A 50 -1.20 -3.21 -7.63
C GLN A 50 -0.93 -2.02 -6.72
N GLY A 51 0.32 -1.85 -6.30
CA GLY A 51 0.81 -0.74 -5.48
C GLY A 51 1.63 0.27 -6.28
N SER A 52 2.42 1.10 -5.59
CA SER A 52 3.43 1.97 -6.20
C SER A 52 4.63 1.15 -6.71
N LEU A 53 5.47 1.74 -7.56
CA LEU A 53 6.72 1.11 -8.00
C LEU A 53 7.67 0.77 -6.85
N ASP A 54 7.58 1.51 -5.75
CA ASP A 54 8.38 1.33 -4.53
C ASP A 54 7.79 0.28 -3.57
N ALA A 55 6.71 -0.41 -3.96
CA ALA A 55 6.06 -1.39 -3.09
C ALA A 55 6.91 -2.66 -2.92
N GLU A 56 7.52 -2.82 -1.74
CA GLU A 56 8.33 -4.01 -1.41
C GLU A 56 7.49 -5.24 -1.02
N LYS A 57 6.33 -5.01 -0.38
CA LYS A 57 5.52 -6.08 0.22
C LYS A 57 4.02 -5.79 0.07
N PHE A 58 3.27 -6.85 -0.13
CA PHE A 58 1.81 -6.81 -0.20
C PHE A 58 1.20 -7.69 0.89
N TYR A 59 0.19 -7.16 1.58
CA TYR A 59 -0.61 -7.90 2.58
C TYR A 59 -2.07 -7.88 2.16
N LEU A 60 -2.72 -9.04 2.14
CA LEU A 60 -4.14 -9.16 1.91
C LEU A 60 -4.85 -9.54 3.21
N TYR A 61 -6.04 -9.01 3.44
CA TYR A 61 -6.86 -9.34 4.59
C TYR A 61 -8.22 -9.85 4.12
N LYS A 62 -8.68 -10.98 4.69
CA LYS A 62 -10.04 -11.48 4.56
C LYS A 62 -10.69 -11.41 5.93
N GLU A 63 -11.75 -10.63 6.09
CA GLU A 63 -12.53 -10.57 7.35
C GLU A 63 -11.64 -10.38 8.60
N ARG A 64 -10.67 -9.46 8.53
CA ARG A 64 -9.67 -9.16 9.57
C ARG A 64 -8.59 -10.23 9.81
N LYS A 65 -8.64 -11.39 9.13
CA LYS A 65 -7.55 -12.35 9.10
C LYS A 65 -6.53 -11.98 8.03
N ARG A 66 -5.26 -11.89 8.43
CA ARG A 66 -4.15 -11.61 7.50
C ARG A 66 -3.86 -12.85 6.67
N LEU A 67 -4.01 -12.72 5.37
CA LEU A 67 -3.51 -13.67 4.38
C LEU A 67 -2.18 -13.12 3.87
N LEU A 68 -1.09 -13.68 4.40
CA LEU A 68 0.24 -13.40 3.88
C LEU A 68 0.32 -13.98 2.47
N TRP A 69 0.64 -13.14 1.50
CA TRP A 69 0.98 -13.62 0.16
C TRP A 69 2.43 -14.12 0.22
N ASN A 70 2.58 -15.33 0.76
CA ASN A 70 3.86 -15.98 0.98
C ASN A 70 4.25 -16.84 -0.22
N THR A 71 4.33 -16.26 -1.41
CA THR A 71 5.08 -16.92 -2.49
C THR A 71 5.54 -15.87 -3.50
N GLN A 72 6.81 -15.53 -3.39
CA GLN A 72 7.59 -14.92 -4.47
C GLN A 72 7.54 -15.86 -5.67
N THR A 73 6.50 -15.74 -6.49
CA THR A 73 6.43 -16.41 -7.78
C THR A 73 6.74 -15.39 -8.83
N ARG A 74 8.04 -15.28 -9.08
CA ARG A 74 8.66 -14.53 -10.19
C ARG A 74 8.48 -13.02 -10.05
N TRP A 75 9.59 -12.31 -10.02
CA TRP A 75 9.64 -10.87 -10.24
C TRP A 75 8.98 -10.55 -11.60
N GLU A 76 7.66 -10.37 -11.65
CA GLU A 76 7.05 -9.57 -12.71
C GLU A 76 7.45 -8.12 -12.39
N PRO A 77 8.08 -7.38 -13.31
CA PRO A 77 8.75 -6.10 -13.03
C PRO A 77 7.81 -4.92 -12.74
N MET A 78 6.59 -5.16 -12.29
CA MET A 78 5.59 -4.14 -12.04
C MET A 78 4.98 -4.45 -10.69
N ASN A 79 5.17 -3.56 -9.71
CA ASN A 79 4.30 -3.18 -8.58
C ASN A 79 3.03 -3.98 -8.25
N ARG A 80 3.02 -5.29 -8.48
CA ARG A 80 1.84 -6.14 -8.53
C ARG A 80 2.16 -7.44 -7.84
N ALA A 81 1.14 -7.99 -7.20
CA ALA A 81 1.19 -9.34 -6.70
C ALA A 81 -0.09 -10.07 -7.11
N LYS A 82 -0.06 -11.40 -7.11
CA LYS A 82 -1.18 -12.26 -7.48
C LYS A 82 -1.36 -13.36 -6.42
N LEU A 83 -2.59 -13.61 -6.00
CA LEU A 83 -2.96 -14.76 -5.16
C LEU A 83 -4.05 -15.56 -5.85
N SER A 84 -3.73 -16.81 -6.16
CA SER A 84 -4.71 -17.76 -6.71
C SER A 84 -5.37 -18.56 -5.59
N ILE A 85 -6.69 -18.41 -5.46
CA ILE A 85 -7.54 -19.19 -4.59
C ILE A 85 -8.12 -20.33 -5.44
N LYS A 86 -7.68 -21.56 -5.19
CA LYS A 86 -8.10 -22.74 -5.96
C LYS A 86 -9.43 -23.32 -5.51
N GLN A 87 -9.77 -23.14 -4.23
CA GLN A 87 -11.00 -23.64 -3.63
C GLN A 87 -11.39 -22.66 -2.52
N MET A 88 -12.62 -22.16 -2.55
CA MET A 88 -13.23 -21.49 -1.42
C MET A 88 -13.86 -22.58 -0.56
N ASP A 89 -13.19 -22.93 0.54
CA ASP A 89 -13.81 -23.72 1.60
C ASP A 89 -15.00 -22.94 2.21
#